data_AF-A0A165C332-F1
#
_entry.id   AF-A0A165C332-F1
#
_cell.length_a   1.000
_cell.length_b   1.000
_cell.length_c   1.000
_cell.angle_alpha   90.00
_cell.angle_beta   90.00
_cell.angle_gamma   90.00
#
_symmetry.space_group_name_H-M   'P 1'
#
loop_
_entity.id
_entity.type
_entity.pdbx_description
1 polymer ?
#
loop_
_entity_poly.entity_id
_entity_poly.type
_entity_poly.pdbx_seq_one_letter_code
_entity_poly.pdbx_strand_id
1 'polypeptide(L)' 'NEQPCTAHDGDDYYDLSSLKSSTDYRFKSPDDYEFVLNICEPVISDMWVIKVDDPMIVGGFPHHECGDVSIG' A
#
# COMPACT_ATOMS: atom_id res chain seq x y z
N ASN A 1 13.78 15.01 13.04
CA ASN A 1 13.71 13.69 12.40
C ASN A 1 12.55 12.99 13.05
N GLU A 2 11.47 12.78 12.31
CA GLU A 2 10.30 12.06 12.82
C GLU A 2 10.62 10.57 12.95
N GLN A 3 9.91 9.87 13.84
CA GLN A 3 10.03 8.42 13.92
C GLN A 3 9.38 7.80 12.68
N PRO A 4 9.89 6.67 12.18
CA PRO A 4 9.22 5.97 11.08
C PRO A 4 7.78 5.65 11.49
N CYS A 5 6.84 5.75 10.55
CA CYS A 5 5.41 5.51 10.79
C CYS A 5 4.68 6.60 11.61
N THR A 6 5.29 7.77 11.78
CA THR A 6 4.69 8.91 12.49
C THR A 6 4.74 10.15 11.62
N ALA A 7 3.75 11.04 11.77
CA ALA A 7 3.69 12.30 11.05
C ALA A 7 3.06 13.40 11.92
N HIS A 8 3.49 14.65 11.71
CA HIS A 8 2.85 15.83 12.26
C HIS A 8 2.20 16.70 11.17
N ASP A 9 1.01 17.22 11.45
CA ASP A 9 0.37 18.29 10.68
C ASP A 9 -0.13 19.37 11.64
N GLY A 10 0.58 20.49 11.70
CA GLY A 10 0.32 21.53 12.70
C GLY A 10 0.52 21.02 14.13
N ASP A 11 -0.56 21.05 14.93
CA ASP A 11 -0.59 20.55 16.31
C ASP A 11 -0.99 19.06 16.39
N ASP A 12 -1.40 18.47 15.27
CA ASP A 12 -1.84 17.08 15.24
C ASP A 12 -0.65 16.12 15.10
N TYR A 13 -0.76 15.00 15.79
CA TYR A 13 0.22 13.92 15.76
C TYR A 13 -0.46 12.61 15.36
N TYR A 14 0.07 11.99 14.32
CA TYR A 14 -0.43 10.74 13.77
C TYR A 14 0.62 9.65 14.00
N ASP A 15 0.22 8.60 14.71
CA ASP A 15 1.04 7.40 14.91
C ASP A 15 0.31 6.18 14.35
N LEU A 16 0.80 5.69 13.22
CA LEU A 16 0.25 4.52 12.54
C LEU A 16 0.91 3.22 13.01
N SER A 17 1.83 3.25 13.98
CA SER A 17 2.60 2.08 14.43
C SER A 17 1.71 0.97 15.00
N SER A 18 0.55 1.33 15.53
CA SER A 18 -0.46 0.37 16.01
C SER A 18 -1.14 -0.43 14.88
N LEU A 19 -1.05 0.05 13.64
CA LEU A 19 -1.57 -0.60 12.45
C LEU A 19 -0.51 -1.48 11.77
N LYS A 20 0.69 -1.59 12.33
CA LYS A 20 1.65 -2.58 11.87
C LYS A 20 1.09 -3.98 12.05
N SER A 21 1.16 -4.77 11.00
CA SER A 21 0.59 -6.10 10.97
C SER A 21 1.54 -7.09 10.30
N SER A 22 1.58 -8.32 10.84
CA SER A 22 2.26 -9.46 10.22
C SER A 22 1.45 -10.09 9.08
N THR A 23 0.30 -9.50 8.75
CA THR A 23 -0.57 -9.90 7.63
C THR A 23 -1.07 -8.67 6.88
N ASP A 24 -1.26 -8.79 5.57
CA ASP A 24 -1.78 -7.68 4.76
C ASP A 24 -3.24 -7.34 5.08
N TYR A 25 -3.56 -6.05 5.02
CA TYR A 25 -4.93 -5.55 4.95
C TYR A 25 -5.49 -5.80 3.56
N ARG A 26 -6.74 -6.26 3.51
CA ARG A 26 -7.46 -6.56 2.27
C ARG A 26 -8.82 -5.89 2.28
N PHE A 27 -9.16 -5.19 1.21
CA PHE A 27 -10.49 -4.64 1.02
C PHE A 27 -10.86 -4.64 -0.46
N LYS A 28 -12.17 -4.56 -0.73
CA LYS A 28 -12.71 -4.46 -2.07
C LYS A 28 -13.30 -3.08 -2.30
N SER A 29 -13.06 -2.50 -3.47
CA SER A 29 -13.83 -1.33 -3.91
C SER A 29 -15.27 -1.72 -4.28
N PRO A 30 -16.18 -0.75 -4.41
CA PRO A 30 -17.52 -0.99 -4.93
C PRO A 30 -17.54 -1.65 -6.33
N ASP A 31 -16.47 -1.47 -7.11
CA ASP A 31 -16.28 -2.06 -8.44
C ASP A 31 -15.56 -3.43 -8.38
N ASP A 32 -15.52 -4.07 -7.21
CA ASP A 32 -14.96 -5.41 -6.97
C ASP A 32 -13.44 -5.58 -7.16
N TYR A 33 -12.68 -4.49 -7.27
CA TYR A 33 -11.21 -4.56 -7.25
C TYR A 33 -10.70 -4.86 -5.84
N GLU A 34 -9.85 -5.89 -5.71
CA GLU A 34 -9.17 -6.20 -4.45
C GLU A 34 -7.91 -5.34 -4.28
N PHE A 35 -7.83 -4.65 -3.15
CA PHE A 35 -6.66 -3.90 -2.73
C PHE A 35 -5.98 -4.64 -1.59
N VAL A 36 -4.66 -4.78 -1.70
CA VAL A 36 -3.82 -5.42 -0.70
C VAL A 36 -2.72 -4.45 -0.31
N LEU A 37 -2.63 -4.12 0.96
CA LEU A 37 -1.62 -3.21 1.48
C LEU A 37 -1.21 -3.57 2.91
N ASN A 38 -0.06 -3.06 3.33
CA ASN A 38 0.39 -3.12 4.70
C ASN A 38 0.78 -1.72 5.16
N ILE A 39 0.65 -1.44 6.46
CA ILE A 39 0.92 -0.13 7.05
C ILE A 39 2.28 -0.19 7.73
N CYS A 40 3.21 0.66 7.27
CA CYS A 40 4.57 0.80 7.80
C CYS A 40 5.43 -0.48 7.77
N GLU A 41 5.04 -1.43 6.94
CA GLU A 41 5.72 -2.68 6.61
C GLU A 41 5.48 -2.96 5.12
N PRO A 42 6.34 -3.77 4.46
CA PRO A 42 6.07 -4.23 3.10
C PRO A 42 4.82 -5.11 3.01
N VAL A 43 4.21 -5.16 1.82
CA VAL A 43 3.17 -6.15 1.50
C VAL A 43 3.78 -7.54 1.50
N ILE A 44 3.13 -8.48 2.19
CA ILE A 44 3.64 -9.83 2.44
C ILE A 44 3.17 -10.80 1.35
N SER A 45 1.94 -10.62 0.85
CA SER A 45 1.40 -11.51 -0.19
C SER A 45 2.06 -11.29 -1.55
N ASP A 46 2.38 -12.40 -2.21
CA ASP A 46 2.91 -12.41 -3.56
C ASP A 46 1.90 -11.79 -4.54
N MET A 47 2.24 -10.61 -5.08
CA MET A 47 1.48 -9.92 -6.14
C MET A 47 1.52 -10.65 -7.50
N TRP A 48 2.10 -11.85 -7.57
CA TRP A 48 2.30 -12.62 -8.80
C TRP A 48 1.01 -13.20 -9.41
N VAL A 49 -0.14 -13.06 -8.74
CA VAL A 49 -1.45 -13.51 -9.27
C VAL A 49 -2.36 -12.33 -9.60
N ILE A 50 -1.82 -11.21 -10.07
CA ILE A 50 -2.65 -10.31 -10.90
C ILE A 50 -2.68 -10.92 -12.31
N LYS A 51 -3.59 -11.88 -12.55
CA LYS A 51 -4.00 -12.22 -13.91
C LYS A 51 -4.76 -11.02 -14.47
N VAL A 52 -4.04 -10.10 -15.10
CA VAL A 52 -4.62 -8.98 -15.82
C VAL A 52 -5.13 -9.52 -17.16
N ASP A 53 -6.44 -9.79 -17.25
CA ASP A 53 -7.09 -10.17 -18.52
C ASP A 53 -7.36 -8.95 -19.42
N ASP A 54 -7.26 -7.71 -18.89
CA ASP A 54 -7.47 -6.48 -19.65
C ASP A 54 -6.39 -5.41 -19.37
N PRO A 55 -5.44 -5.19 -20.29
CA PRO A 55 -4.37 -4.21 -20.13
C PRO A 55 -4.83 -2.74 -20.25
N MET A 56 -6.09 -2.45 -20.61
CA MET A 56 -6.61 -1.08 -20.72
C MET A 56 -7.19 -0.52 -19.42
N ILE A 57 -7.41 -1.35 -18.39
CA ILE A 57 -7.95 -0.93 -17.08
C ILE A 57 -6.84 -0.61 -16.05
N VAL A 58 -5.57 -0.64 -16.48
CA VAL A 58 -4.45 -0.33 -15.59
C VAL A 58 -4.01 1.11 -15.79
N GLY A 59 -4.59 2.01 -14.99
CA GLY A 59 -4.06 3.36 -14.75
C GLY A 59 -2.77 3.29 -13.93
N GLY A 60 -1.72 2.72 -14.50
CA GLY A 60 -0.38 2.66 -13.92
C GLY A 60 0.20 1.25 -13.88
N PHE A 61 1.04 0.93 -14.87
CA PHE A 61 2.12 -0.02 -14.65
C PHE A 61 3.33 0.78 -14.15
N PRO A 62 3.72 0.75 -12.87
CA PRO A 62 5.08 1.04 -12.52
C PRO A 62 5.92 -0.18 -12.90
N HIS A 63 6.17 -0.38 -14.20
CA HIS A 63 7.38 -1.07 -14.59
C HIS A 63 8.50 -0.05 -14.47
N HIS A 64 9.07 0.03 -13.27
CA HIS A 64 10.34 0.67 -13.08
C HIS A 64 11.23 -0.33 -12.38
N GLU A 65 12.34 -0.67 -13.03
CA GLU A 65 13.49 -1.30 -12.41
C GLU A 65 14.09 -0.33 -11.37
N CYS A 66 13.35 -0.02 -10.29
CA CYS A 66 13.80 0.64 -9.07
C CYS A 66 12.59 1.01 -8.18
N GLY A 67 12.51 0.40 -6.99
CA GLY A 67 11.99 1.03 -5.76
C GLY A 67 10.51 0.84 -5.46
N ASP A 68 10.22 0.32 -4.26
CA ASP A 68 8.90 0.35 -3.64
C ASP A 68 8.29 1.76 -3.68
N VAL A 69 7.06 1.87 -4.17
CA VAL A 69 6.31 3.13 -4.12
C VAL A 69 5.66 3.24 -2.74
N SER A 70 6.30 4.00 -1.86
CA SER A 70 5.66 4.53 -0.65
C SER A 70 4.82 5.75 -1.03
N ILE A 71 3.50 5.68 -0.84
CA ILE A 71 2.64 6.86 -0.82
C ILE A 71 2.82 7.50 0.55
N GLY A 72 3.42 8.69 0.58
CA GLY A 72 3.51 9.58 1.74
C GLY A 72 2.43 10.65 1.70
#